data_AF-A0A832TFK0-F1
#
_entry.id   AF-A0A832TFK0-F1
#
_cell.length_a   1.000
_cell.length_b   1.000
_cell.length_c   1.000
_cell.angle_alpha   90.00
_cell.angle_beta   90.00
_cell.angle_gamma   90.00
#
_symmetry.space_group_name_H-M   'P 1'
#
loop_
_entity.id
_entity.type
_entity.pdbx_description
1 polymer ?
#
loop_
_entity_poly.entity_id
_entity_poly.type
_entity_poly.pdbx_seq_one_letter_code
_entity_poly.pdbx_strand_id
1 'polypeptide(L)' 'MAKCPKCGADVSKPKKTWKMAGRPDKAGKRMQLEIGLYECANHHTFREVLSKKKI' A
#
# COMPACT_ATOMS: atom_id res chain seq x y z
N MET A 1 -10.90 1.63 -3.93
CA MET A 1 -11.44 1.78 -2.57
C MET A 1 -10.86 0.65 -1.75
N ALA A 2 -10.27 0.95 -0.60
CA ALA A 2 -9.53 -0.01 0.21
C ALA A 2 -10.47 -0.64 1.24
N LYS A 3 -10.48 -1.97 1.36
CA LYS A 3 -11.35 -2.66 2.33
C LYS A 3 -10.55 -3.00 3.59
N CYS A 4 -11.05 -2.58 4.75
CA CYS A 4 -10.39 -2.88 6.01
C CYS A 4 -10.40 -4.41 6.25
N PRO A 5 -9.24 -5.06 6.43
CA PRO A 5 -9.18 -6.51 6.60
C PRO A 5 -9.72 -6.98 7.96
N LYS A 6 -9.93 -6.07 8.91
CA LYS A 6 -10.42 -6.39 10.26
C LYS A 6 -11.94 -6.30 10.38
N CYS A 7 -12.53 -5.22 9.87
CA CYS A 7 -13.95 -4.92 10.06
C CYS A 7 -14.74 -4.85 8.75
N GLY A 8 -14.09 -5.00 7.59
CA GLY A 8 -14.73 -4.98 6.28
C GLY A 8 -15.19 -3.60 5.79
N ALA A 9 -14.95 -2.53 6.56
CA ALA A 9 -15.32 -1.17 6.17
C ALA A 9 -14.55 -0.69 4.93
N ASP A 10 -15.25 -0.02 4.03
CA ASP A 10 -14.66 0.62 2.84
C ASP A 10 -14.05 1.97 3.18
N VAL A 11 -12.80 2.18 2.74
CA VAL A 11 -12.05 3.42 2.94
C VAL A 11 -11.63 3.98 1.58
N SER A 12 -12.11 5.17 1.25
CA SER A 12 -11.90 5.78 -0.06
C SER A 12 -10.51 6.38 -0.24
N LYS A 13 -9.94 6.98 0.81
CA LYS A 13 -8.68 7.72 0.75
C LYS A 13 -7.64 7.20 1.75
N PRO A 14 -6.37 7.01 1.34
CA PRO A 14 -5.30 6.72 2.27
C PRO A 14 -4.97 7.96 3.11
N LYS A 15 -4.61 7.74 4.37
CA LYS A 15 -4.05 8.76 5.28
C LYS A 15 -2.66 9.22 4.84
N LYS A 16 -1.86 8.30 4.31
CA LYS A 16 -0.51 8.58 3.79
C LYS A 16 -0.17 7.60 2.67
N THR A 17 0.57 8.06 1.67
CA THR A 17 1.16 7.20 0.65
C THR A 17 2.68 7.38 0.62
N TRP A 18 3.40 6.31 0.27
CA TRP A 18 4.84 6.37 0.04
C TRP A 18 5.27 5.29 -0.96
N LYS A 19 6.43 5.50 -1.57
CA LYS A 19 7.06 4.55 -2.49
C LYS A 19 8.22 3.86 -1.79
N MET A 20 8.36 2.56 -2.02
CA MET A 20 9.45 1.74 -1.51
C MET A 20 10.02 0.91 -2.66
N ALA A 21 11.33 1.00 -2.91
CA ALA A 21 12.01 0.12 -3.84
C ALA A 21 12.62 -1.06 -3.08
N GLY A 22 12.31 -2.27 -3.51
CA GLY A 22 12.85 -3.50 -2.94
C GLY A 22 14.29 -3.81 -3.41
N ARG A 23 14.75 -5.00 -3.03
CA ARG A 23 16.04 -5.54 -3.48
C ARG A 23 16.09 -5.63 -5.01
N PRO A 24 17.20 -5.23 -5.65
CA PRO A 24 17.38 -5.42 -7.08
C PRO A 24 17.39 -6.91 -7.46
N ASP A 25 16.86 -7.23 -8.64
CA ASP A 25 16.92 -8.55 -9.25
C ASP A 25 18.32 -8.84 -9.82
N LYS A 26 18.52 -10.04 -10.40
CA LYS A 26 19.80 -10.44 -11.00
C LYS A 26 20.24 -9.53 -12.15
N ALA A 27 19.31 -8.79 -12.77
CA ALA A 27 19.59 -7.83 -13.84
C ALA A 27 19.72 -6.38 -13.33
N GLY A 28 19.75 -6.16 -12.01
CA GLY A 28 19.89 -4.85 -11.38
C GLY A 28 18.61 -4.02 -11.30
N LYS A 29 17.47 -4.52 -11.80
CA LYS A 29 16.19 -3.81 -11.79
C LYS A 29 15.53 -3.94 -10.43
N ARG A 30 14.89 -2.89 -9.93
CA ARG A 30 14.21 -2.88 -8.63
C ARG A 30 12.70 -2.91 -8.82
N MET A 31 12.01 -3.55 -7.89
CA MET A 31 10.57 -3.46 -7.81
C MET A 31 10.19 -2.32 -6.88
N GLN A 32 9.58 -1.27 -7.43
CA GLN A 32 8.99 -0.17 -6.68
C GLN A 32 7.53 -0.49 -6.36
N LEU A 33 7.19 -0.46 -5.07
CA LEU A 33 5.84 -0.56 -4.54
C LEU A 33 5.38 0.82 -4.09
N GLU A 34 4.15 1.17 -4.41
CA GLU A 34 3.45 2.29 -3.78
C GLU A 34 2.50 1.72 -2.73
N ILE A 35 2.64 2.18 -1.49
CA ILE A 35 1.86 1.70 -0.35
C ILE A 35 1.02 2.86 0.18
N GLY A 36 -0.26 2.59 0.40
CA GLY A 36 -1.17 3.48 1.12
C GLY A 36 -1.39 2.96 2.54
N LEU A 37 -1.30 3.85 3.53
CA LEU A 37 -1.78 3.62 4.89
C LEU A 37 -3.21 4.14 4.99
N TYR A 38 -4.12 3.30 5.45
CA TYR A 38 -5.52 3.61 5.64
C TYR A 38 -5.87 3.54 7.12
N GLU A 39 -6.85 4.34 7.50
CA GLU A 39 -7.50 4.30 8.81
C GLU A 39 -9.00 4.22 8.57
N CYS A 40 -9.66 3.17 9.06
CA CYS A 40 -11.11 3.01 8.92
C CYS A 40 -11.85 3.74 10.05
N ALA A 41 -13.16 3.93 9.90
CA ALA A 41 -14.02 4.52 10.93
C ALA A 41 -13.98 3.79 12.30
N ASN A 42 -13.67 2.49 12.31
CA ASN A 42 -13.47 1.70 13.54
C ASN A 42 -12.05 1.83 14.14
N HIS A 43 -11.32 2.90 13.80
CA HIS A 43 -9.96 3.21 14.27
C HIS A 43 -8.90 2.12 14.02
N HIS A 44 -9.13 1.21 13.06
CA HIS A 44 -8.11 0.27 12.62
C HIS A 44 -7.22 0.87 11.55
N THR A 45 -5.92 0.68 11.70
CA THR A 45 -4.93 1.03 10.68
C THR A 45 -4.51 -0.19 9.89
N PHE A 46 -4.40 -0.04 8.57
CA PHE A 46 -3.95 -1.11 7.67
C PHE A 46 -3.23 -0.52 6.46
N ARG A 47 -2.43 -1.34 5.78
CA ARG A 47 -1.67 -0.93 4.59
C ARG A 47 -2.16 -1.71 3.38
N GLU A 48 -2.20 -1.04 2.24
CA GLU A 48 -2.56 -1.64 0.96
C GLU A 48 -1.57 -1.23 -0.12
N VAL A 49 -1.24 -2.15 -1.02
CA VAL A 49 -0.35 -1.86 -2.16
C VAL A 49 -1.19 -1.26 -3.28
N LEU A 50 -0.91 0.00 -3.60
CA LEU A 50 -1.64 0.77 -4.62
C LEU A 50 -1.10 0.50 -6.02
N SER A 51 0.22 0.38 -6.15
CA SER A 51 0.86 0.12 -7.44
C SER A 51 2.16 -0.67 -7.28
N LYS A 52 2.51 -1.40 -8.34
CA LYS A 52 3.74 -2.17 -8.46
C LYS A 52 4.38 -1.84 -9.80
N LYS A 53 5.61 -1.32 -9.80
CA LYS A 53 6.34 -0.96 -11.03
C LYS A 53 7.78 -1.47 -10.97
N LYS A 54 8.29 -2.00 -12.07
CA LYS A 54 9.73 -2.28 -12.22
C LYS A 54 10.45 -0.99 -12.65
N ILE A 55 11.54 -0.67 -11.95
CA ILE A 55 12.42 0.48 -12.20
C ILE A 55 13.86 0.03 -12.40
#